data_AF-A0A1N7PJG3-F1
#
_entry.id   AF-A0A1N7PJG3-F1
#
_cell.length_a   1.000
_cell.length_b   1.000
_cell.length_c   1.000
_cell.angle_alpha   90.00
_cell.angle_beta   90.00
_cell.angle_gamma   90.00
#
_symmetry.space_group_name_H-M   'P 1'
#
loop_
_entity.id
_entity.type
_entity.pdbx_description
1 polymer ?
#
loop_
_entity_poly.entity_id
_entity_poly.type
_entity_poly.pdbx_seq_one_letter_code
_entity_poly.pdbx_strand_id
1 'polypeptide(L)'
;MGYVILALGLIPSVLLVMGAGQGEYAGIRTRARIAAGWYGAKRRMRVRLEDEQLVSLLRKSGLTLKAYQYYYLRMGLTLVFLLMGVVGLLHGRILLMLFPLVAWFGLEYRRPFPMYYGFLALQKQAALERDKALYLLYRLLLQEAVAFRGRPLGVYDMLRRQLHRVPVLRPFLERCLHDWVDDPAAALQRFSEEVGTSQAQALAHMLIEIEEAGVAVALDVLQTNLERFRADRIAAFRAHLNTRSILATALTMLGLGATSFDLMVVIQVYAGALMRASAGG
;
A
#
# COMPACT_ATOMS: atom_id res chain seq x y z
N MET A 1 31.79 -25.23 21.86
CA MET A 1 30.76 -25.00 22.91
C MET A 1 31.27 -24.23 24.14
N GLY A 2 32.52 -24.42 24.61
CA GLY A 2 33.03 -23.73 25.83
C GLY A 2 33.16 -22.19 25.75
N TYR A 3 33.48 -21.64 24.58
CA TYR A 3 33.64 -20.18 24.40
C TYR A 3 32.33 -19.38 24.51
N VAL A 4 31.19 -20.00 24.20
CA VAL A 4 29.86 -19.35 24.32
C VAL A 4 29.43 -19.27 25.78
N ILE A 5 29.78 -20.26 26.59
CA ILE A 5 29.51 -20.29 28.04
C ILE A 5 30.40 -19.28 28.78
N LEU A 6 31.68 -19.17 28.38
CA LEU A 6 32.58 -18.13 28.90
C LEU A 6 32.14 -16.71 28.52
N ALA A 7 31.67 -16.49 27.28
CA ALA A 7 31.13 -15.21 26.85
C ALA A 7 29.81 -14.85 27.56
N LEU A 8 28.92 -15.83 27.79
CA LEU A 8 27.67 -15.64 28.54
C LEU A 8 27.89 -15.43 30.04
N GLY A 9 28.99 -15.92 30.62
CA GLY A 9 29.34 -15.69 32.03
C GLY A 9 30.03 -14.34 32.28
N LEU A 10 30.77 -13.82 31.31
CA LEU A 10 31.48 -12.53 31.41
C LEU A 10 30.53 -11.33 31.46
N ILE A 11 29.44 -11.37 30.71
CA ILE A 11 28.45 -10.28 30.63
C ILE A 11 27.75 -10.01 31.99
N PRO A 12 27.19 -11.01 32.70
CA PRO A 12 26.60 -10.81 34.02
C PRO A 12 27.64 -10.46 35.09
N SER A 13 28.87 -10.97 34.98
CA SER A 13 29.93 -10.67 35.96
C SER A 13 30.42 -9.21 35.86
N VAL A 14 30.56 -8.68 34.64
CA VAL A 14 30.87 -7.25 34.41
C VAL A 14 29.69 -6.35 34.84
N LEU A 15 28.44 -6.78 34.62
CA LEU A 15 27.25 -6.06 35.09
C LEU A 15 27.14 -6.02 36.62
N LEU A 16 27.51 -7.09 37.32
CA LEU A 16 27.50 -7.17 38.78
C LEU A 16 28.62 -6.33 39.41
N VAL A 17 29.83 -6.34 38.84
CA VAL A 17 30.95 -5.50 39.31
C VAL A 17 30.68 -4.02 39.05
N MET A 18 30.04 -3.66 37.94
CA MET A 18 29.58 -2.28 37.71
C MET A 18 28.44 -1.86 38.65
N GLY A 19 27.61 -2.81 39.12
CA GLY A 19 26.54 -2.56 40.08
C GLY A 19 27.00 -2.42 41.54
N ALA A 20 28.09 -3.08 41.93
CA ALA A 20 28.56 -3.10 43.32
C ALA A 20 29.41 -1.88 43.73
N GLY A 21 29.98 -1.12 42.78
CA GLY A 21 30.89 0.00 43.05
C GLY A 21 30.29 1.41 42.92
N GLN A 22 28.98 1.53 42.69
CA GLN A 22 28.36 2.81 42.31
C GLN A 22 27.37 3.28 43.39
N GLY A 23 27.83 4.22 44.24
CA GLY A 23 26.99 4.88 45.24
C GLY A 23 25.71 5.48 44.64
N GLU A 24 24.68 5.69 45.46
CA GLU A 24 23.29 5.99 45.06
C GLU A 24 23.15 7.05 43.93
N TYR A 25 24.04 8.03 43.88
CA TYR A 25 24.12 9.04 42.80
C TYR A 25 24.43 8.47 41.40
N ALA A 26 25.27 7.45 41.30
CA ALA A 26 25.60 6.80 40.03
C ALA A 26 24.45 5.88 39.54
N GLY A 27 23.68 5.29 40.46
CA GLY A 27 22.44 4.58 40.15
C GLY A 27 21.34 5.49 39.57
N ILE A 28 21.19 6.70 40.13
CA ILE A 28 20.24 7.70 39.60
C ILE A 28 20.69 8.19 38.22
N ARG A 29 21.99 8.43 38.01
CA ARG A 29 22.53 8.92 36.73
C ARG A 29 22.47 7.88 35.61
N THR A 30 22.68 6.60 35.93
CA THR A 30 22.52 5.49 34.99
C THR A 30 21.05 5.27 34.63
N ARG A 31 20.13 5.28 35.60
CA ARG A 31 18.68 5.23 35.34
C ARG A 31 18.22 6.41 34.49
N ALA A 32 18.71 7.63 34.74
CA ALA A 32 18.40 8.80 33.93
C ALA A 32 18.95 8.69 32.49
N ARG A 33 20.17 8.15 32.29
CA ARG A 33 20.70 7.88 30.94
C ARG A 33 19.94 6.78 30.21
N ILE A 34 19.57 5.70 30.90
CA ILE A 34 18.77 4.60 30.33
C ILE A 34 17.38 5.13 29.96
N ALA A 35 16.75 5.88 30.84
CA ALA A 35 15.46 6.53 30.58
C ALA A 35 15.58 7.51 29.40
N ALA A 36 16.56 8.42 29.39
CA ALA A 36 16.78 9.35 28.28
C ALA A 36 17.08 8.62 26.95
N GLY A 37 17.85 7.53 27.01
CA GLY A 37 18.10 6.63 25.87
C GLY A 37 16.81 5.96 25.37
N TRP A 38 15.95 5.52 26.27
CA TRP A 38 14.65 4.93 25.97
C TRP A 38 13.68 5.94 25.38
N TYR A 39 13.58 7.15 25.95
CA TYR A 39 12.77 8.24 25.42
C TYR A 39 13.28 8.70 24.04
N GLY A 40 14.60 8.78 23.85
CA GLY A 40 15.22 9.07 22.57
C GLY A 40 15.00 7.97 21.52
N ALA A 41 15.06 6.69 21.92
CA ALA A 41 14.72 5.56 21.06
C ALA A 41 13.24 5.55 20.69
N LYS A 42 12.35 5.80 21.66
CA LYS A 42 10.90 5.92 21.46
C LYS A 42 10.56 7.08 20.51
N ARG A 43 11.23 8.23 20.65
CA ARG A 43 11.06 9.39 19.76
C ARG A 43 11.56 9.09 18.35
N ARG A 44 12.72 8.47 18.20
CA ARG A 44 13.25 8.03 16.88
C ARG A 44 12.37 6.98 16.23
N MET A 45 11.80 6.05 17.00
CA MET A 45 10.81 5.10 16.48
C MET A 45 9.52 5.80 16.06
N ARG A 46 9.01 6.78 16.83
CA ARG A 46 7.83 7.55 16.44
C ARG A 46 8.05 8.30 15.11
N VAL A 47 9.21 8.93 14.95
CA VAL A 47 9.61 9.58 13.68
C VAL A 47 9.77 8.58 12.52
N ARG A 48 10.26 7.36 12.77
CA ARG A 48 10.31 6.28 11.74
C ARG A 48 8.94 5.68 11.42
N LEU A 49 8.00 5.73 12.36
CA LEU A 49 6.61 5.30 12.18
C LEU A 49 5.77 6.34 11.44
N GLU A 50 6.21 7.59 11.45
CA GLU A 50 5.73 8.71 10.63
C GLU A 50 6.50 8.81 9.31
N ASP A 51 6.90 7.68 8.72
CA ASP A 51 7.49 7.71 7.38
C ASP A 51 6.41 8.15 6.37
N GLU A 52 6.38 9.44 6.07
CA GLU A 52 5.39 10.10 5.23
C GLU A 52 5.30 9.45 3.84
N GLN A 53 6.40 8.89 3.35
CA GLN A 53 6.42 8.17 2.07
C GLN A 53 5.63 6.87 2.13
N LEU A 54 5.86 6.05 3.16
CA LEU A 54 5.11 4.80 3.32
C LEU A 54 3.63 5.07 3.65
N VAL A 55 3.36 6.04 4.51
CA VAL A 55 1.99 6.45 4.86
C VAL A 55 1.25 6.97 3.63
N SER A 56 1.89 7.80 2.80
CA SER A 56 1.27 8.29 1.58
C SER A 56 1.03 7.18 0.55
N LEU A 57 1.96 6.21 0.40
CA LEU A 57 1.78 5.04 -0.47
C LEU A 57 0.64 4.14 0.02
N LEU A 58 0.55 3.86 1.32
CA LEU A 58 -0.53 3.07 1.92
C LEU A 58 -1.89 3.77 1.78
N ARG A 59 -1.95 5.07 2.07
CA ARG A 59 -3.17 5.88 1.92
C ARG A 59 -3.63 5.95 0.46
N LYS A 60 -2.70 6.15 -0.49
CA LYS A 60 -3.00 6.22 -1.92
C LYS A 60 -3.39 4.86 -2.51
N SER A 61 -2.83 3.76 -2.00
CA SER A 61 -3.20 2.40 -2.39
C SER A 61 -4.54 1.94 -1.82
N GLY A 62 -5.18 2.73 -0.94
CA GLY A 62 -6.47 2.38 -0.33
C GLY A 62 -6.35 1.32 0.76
N LEU A 63 -5.13 0.95 1.16
CA LEU A 63 -4.89 0.03 2.26
C LEU A 63 -5.11 0.76 3.58
N THR A 64 -5.95 0.19 4.45
CA THR A 64 -6.17 0.69 5.82
C THR A 64 -5.04 0.35 6.79
N LEU A 65 -3.98 -0.29 6.29
CA LEU A 65 -2.81 -0.67 7.06
C LEU A 65 -2.02 0.57 7.48
N LYS A 66 -1.71 0.65 8.78
CA LYS A 66 -0.83 1.69 9.32
C LYS A 66 0.64 1.33 9.07
N ALA A 67 1.51 2.32 8.96
CA ALA A 67 2.94 2.11 8.70
C ALA A 67 3.61 1.14 9.69
N TYR A 68 3.26 1.20 10.98
CA TYR A 68 3.79 0.24 11.97
C TYR A 68 3.38 -1.21 11.68
N GLN A 69 2.14 -1.44 11.20
CA GLN A 69 1.65 -2.78 10.89
C GLN A 69 2.43 -3.38 9.73
N TYR A 70 2.78 -2.55 8.73
CA TYR A 70 3.64 -2.96 7.64
C TYR A 70 5.05 -3.35 8.12
N TYR A 71 5.67 -2.55 8.99
CA TYR A 71 6.99 -2.88 9.54
C TYR A 71 6.97 -4.17 10.37
N TYR A 72 5.93 -4.39 11.18
CA TYR A 72 5.77 -5.64 11.93
C TYR A 72 5.55 -6.84 11.00
N LEU A 73 4.74 -6.69 9.94
CA LEU A 73 4.54 -7.73 8.95
C LEU A 73 5.86 -8.09 8.26
N ARG A 74 6.63 -7.09 7.84
CA ARG A 74 7.95 -7.27 7.22
C ARG A 74 8.90 -8.00 8.16
N MET A 75 9.07 -7.50 9.39
CA MET A 75 9.96 -8.11 10.39
C MET A 75 9.53 -9.54 10.73
N GLY A 76 8.23 -9.77 10.93
CA GLY A 76 7.66 -11.08 11.23
C GLY A 76 7.89 -12.08 10.10
N LEU A 77 7.62 -11.69 8.85
CA LEU A 77 7.85 -12.56 7.70
C LEU A 77 9.33 -12.88 7.54
N THR A 78 10.21 -11.90 7.71
CA THR A 78 11.66 -12.11 7.61
C THR A 78 12.19 -13.01 8.71
N LEU A 79 11.62 -12.93 9.93
CA LEU A 79 11.97 -13.82 11.03
C LEU A 79 11.55 -15.27 10.74
N VAL A 80 10.35 -15.48 10.19
CA VAL A 80 9.86 -16.82 9.81
C VAL A 80 10.77 -17.44 8.74
N PHE A 81 11.12 -16.70 7.69
CA PHE A 81 12.06 -17.18 6.67
C PHE A 81 13.47 -17.42 7.21
N LEU A 82 13.92 -16.62 8.18
CA LEU A 82 15.20 -16.82 8.83
C LEU A 82 15.21 -18.12 9.64
N LEU A 83 14.17 -18.40 10.42
CA LEU A 83 14.03 -19.66 11.15
C LEU A 83 13.99 -20.86 10.19
N MET A 84 13.23 -20.74 9.09
CA MET A 84 13.19 -21.78 8.05
C MET A 84 14.56 -21.99 7.40
N GLY A 85 15.32 -20.93 7.18
CA GLY A 85 16.70 -20.98 6.67
C GLY A 85 17.64 -21.73 7.63
N VAL A 86 17.53 -21.48 8.94
CA VAL A 86 18.32 -22.20 9.97
C VAL A 86 17.98 -23.69 9.98
N VAL A 87 16.69 -24.05 9.96
CA VAL A 87 16.26 -25.45 9.87
C VAL A 87 16.74 -26.10 8.57
N GLY A 88 16.70 -25.37 7.46
CA GLY A 88 17.23 -25.82 6.17
C GLY A 88 18.72 -26.12 6.19
N LEU A 89 19.50 -25.29 6.89
CA LEU A 89 20.95 -25.46 7.04
C LEU A 89 21.28 -26.72 7.85
N LEU A 90 20.49 -27.05 8.88
CA LEU A 90 20.63 -28.32 9.63
C LEU A 90 20.40 -29.55 8.74
N HIS A 91 19.61 -29.41 7.67
CA HIS A 91 19.37 -30.47 6.68
C HIS A 91 20.28 -30.37 5.44
N GLY A 92 21.34 -29.54 5.50
CA GLY A 92 22.31 -29.38 4.40
C GLY A 92 21.80 -28.60 3.18
N ARG A 93 20.62 -27.97 3.26
CA ARG A 93 20.00 -27.23 2.16
C ARG A 93 20.38 -25.75 2.21
N ILE A 94 21.56 -25.42 1.70
CA ILE A 94 22.11 -24.04 1.68
C ILE A 94 21.20 -23.06 0.94
N LEU A 95 20.43 -23.50 -0.06
CA LEU A 95 19.53 -22.64 -0.83
C LEU A 95 18.48 -21.93 0.05
N LEU A 96 18.06 -22.56 1.16
CA LEU A 96 17.06 -21.99 2.07
C LEU A 96 17.57 -20.73 2.80
N MET A 97 18.89 -20.51 2.87
CA MET A 97 19.46 -19.30 3.46
C MET A 97 19.26 -18.04 2.61
N LEU A 98 18.94 -18.18 1.31
CA LEU A 98 18.65 -17.05 0.44
C LEU A 98 17.26 -16.46 0.71
N PHE A 99 16.29 -17.25 1.19
CA PHE A 99 14.93 -16.77 1.41
C PHE A 99 14.79 -15.60 2.39
N PRO A 100 15.45 -15.54 3.56
CA PRO A 100 15.37 -14.36 4.42
C PRO A 100 15.91 -13.09 3.75
N LEU A 101 16.97 -13.20 2.94
CA LEU A 101 17.49 -12.09 2.15
C LEU A 101 16.49 -11.65 1.08
N VAL A 102 15.93 -12.60 0.32
CA VAL A 102 14.91 -12.33 -0.70
C VAL A 102 13.66 -11.70 -0.08
N ALA A 103 13.19 -12.18 1.06
CA ALA A 103 12.06 -11.60 1.78
C ALA A 103 12.39 -10.18 2.27
N TRP A 104 13.58 -9.97 2.84
CA TRP A 104 13.99 -8.68 3.37
C TRP A 104 14.05 -7.59 2.28
N PHE A 105 14.67 -7.90 1.14
CA PHE A 105 14.77 -6.98 0.00
C PHE A 105 13.47 -6.91 -0.80
N GLY A 106 12.75 -8.03 -0.93
CA GLY A 106 11.49 -8.10 -1.64
C GLY A 106 10.40 -7.24 -1.00
N LEU A 107 10.36 -7.17 0.33
CA LEU A 107 9.42 -6.35 1.12
C LEU A 107 9.94 -4.94 1.40
N GLU A 108 11.05 -4.52 0.80
CA GLU A 108 11.49 -3.13 0.91
C GLU A 108 10.57 -2.25 0.05
N TYR A 109 10.03 -1.17 0.63
CA TYR A 109 9.06 -0.29 -0.02
C TYR A 109 9.72 0.88 -0.78
N ARG A 110 11.05 0.99 -0.70
CA ARG A 110 11.82 2.06 -1.35
C ARG A 110 12.16 1.69 -2.79
N ARG A 111 12.39 2.68 -3.65
CA ARG A 111 12.96 2.40 -4.99
C ARG A 111 14.38 1.85 -4.82
N PRO A 112 14.80 0.83 -5.61
CA PRO A 112 14.12 0.21 -6.76
C PRO A 112 13.42 -1.14 -6.44
N PHE A 113 13.02 -1.38 -5.20
CA PHE A 113 12.55 -2.70 -4.76
C PHE A 113 11.13 -3.06 -5.24
N PRO A 114 10.81 -4.37 -5.36
CA PRO A 114 9.58 -4.82 -6.02
C PRO A 114 8.30 -4.42 -5.28
N MET A 115 8.30 -4.37 -3.94
CA MET A 115 7.11 -3.98 -3.19
C MET A 115 6.67 -2.53 -3.48
N TYR A 116 7.60 -1.63 -3.80
CA TYR A 116 7.27 -0.28 -4.25
C TYR A 116 6.38 -0.29 -5.50
N TYR A 117 6.74 -1.11 -6.50
CA TYR A 117 5.93 -1.29 -7.70
C TYR A 117 4.60 -1.98 -7.41
N GLY A 118 4.57 -2.88 -6.42
CA GLY A 118 3.34 -3.46 -5.89
C GLY A 118 2.38 -2.40 -5.35
N PHE A 119 2.88 -1.47 -4.51
CA PHE A 119 2.07 -0.35 -4.02
C PHE A 119 1.58 0.57 -5.13
N LEU A 120 2.42 0.87 -6.13
CA LEU A 120 1.99 1.65 -7.30
C LEU A 120 0.90 0.93 -8.10
N ALA A 121 0.99 -0.38 -8.27
CA ALA A 121 -0.03 -1.17 -8.95
C ALA A 121 -1.36 -1.15 -8.18
N LEU A 122 -1.33 -1.29 -6.86
CA LEU A 122 -2.50 -1.18 -6.00
C LEU A 122 -3.10 0.23 -6.03
N GLN A 123 -2.27 1.28 -5.99
CA GLN A 123 -2.71 2.65 -6.17
C GLN A 123 -3.41 2.86 -7.51
N LYS A 124 -2.87 2.30 -8.59
CA LYS A 124 -3.49 2.38 -9.92
C LYS A 124 -4.85 1.65 -9.93
N GLN A 125 -4.97 0.51 -9.27
CA GLN A 125 -6.23 -0.21 -9.15
C GLN A 125 -7.27 0.59 -8.35
N ALA A 126 -6.88 1.13 -7.19
CA ALA A 126 -7.74 1.97 -6.36
C ALA A 126 -8.19 3.24 -7.11
N ALA A 127 -7.31 3.87 -7.89
CA ALA A 127 -7.66 5.01 -8.74
C ALA A 127 -8.71 4.62 -9.80
N LEU A 128 -8.55 3.47 -10.47
CA LEU A 128 -9.53 2.98 -11.44
C LEU A 128 -10.91 2.69 -10.82
N GLU A 129 -10.94 2.21 -9.58
CA GLU A 129 -12.19 2.01 -8.84
C GLU A 129 -12.86 3.34 -8.49
N ARG A 130 -12.07 4.35 -8.08
CA ARG A 130 -12.56 5.71 -7.84
C ARG A 130 -13.09 6.35 -9.12
N ASP A 131 -12.40 6.22 -10.26
CA ASP A 131 -12.86 6.74 -11.55
C ASP A 131 -14.16 6.05 -12.02
N LYS A 132 -14.28 4.74 -11.80
CA LYS A 132 -15.55 4.01 -12.03
C LYS A 132 -16.69 4.61 -11.22
N ALA A 133 -16.43 4.88 -9.95
CA ALA A 133 -17.40 5.43 -9.01
C ALA A 133 -17.74 6.90 -9.34
N LEU A 134 -16.77 7.71 -9.76
CA LEU A 134 -16.97 9.09 -10.21
C LEU A 134 -17.83 9.16 -11.46
N TYR A 135 -17.57 8.29 -12.44
CA TYR A 135 -18.41 8.21 -13.62
C TYR A 135 -19.85 7.81 -13.30
N LEU A 136 -20.03 6.88 -12.35
CA LEU A 136 -21.37 6.52 -11.87
C LEU A 136 -22.04 7.72 -11.19
N LEU A 137 -21.34 8.41 -10.30
CA LEU A 137 -21.83 9.62 -9.64
C LEU A 137 -22.26 10.67 -10.67
N TYR A 138 -21.40 10.98 -11.63
CA TYR A 138 -21.70 11.92 -12.71
C TYR A 138 -22.96 11.52 -13.49
N ARG A 139 -23.13 10.23 -13.84
CA ARG A 139 -24.36 9.76 -14.51
C ARG A 139 -25.61 9.91 -13.65
N LEU A 140 -25.49 9.65 -12.36
CA LEU A 140 -26.59 9.80 -11.42
C LEU A 140 -26.99 11.27 -11.26
N LEU A 141 -26.01 12.17 -11.19
CA LEU A 141 -26.24 13.61 -11.15
C LEU A 141 -26.89 14.12 -12.44
N LEU A 142 -26.44 13.65 -13.60
CA LEU A 142 -27.07 13.97 -14.88
C LEU A 142 -28.53 13.48 -14.93
N GLN A 143 -28.80 12.26 -14.48
CA GLN A 143 -30.16 11.72 -14.40
C GLN A 143 -31.04 12.55 -13.47
N GLU A 144 -30.49 13.00 -12.34
CA GLU A 144 -31.23 13.84 -11.39
C GLU A 144 -31.49 15.24 -11.98
N ALA A 145 -30.52 15.85 -12.66
CA ALA A 145 -30.71 17.11 -13.37
C ALA A 145 -31.81 17.02 -14.45
N VAL A 146 -31.87 15.88 -15.18
CA VAL A 146 -32.94 15.62 -16.16
C VAL A 146 -34.29 15.43 -15.47
N ALA A 147 -34.35 14.64 -14.39
CA ALA A 147 -35.59 14.34 -13.68
C ALA A 147 -36.22 15.57 -13.01
N PHE A 148 -35.38 16.49 -12.51
CA PHE A 148 -35.81 17.66 -11.76
C PHE A 148 -35.74 18.97 -12.55
N ARG A 149 -35.80 18.89 -13.89
CA ARG A 149 -35.76 20.06 -14.78
C ARG A 149 -36.78 21.16 -14.41
N GLY A 150 -37.93 20.78 -13.87
CA GLY A 150 -38.99 21.72 -13.45
C GLY A 150 -38.90 22.20 -11.98
N ARG A 151 -38.04 21.60 -11.15
CA ARG A 151 -37.83 21.97 -9.74
C ARG A 151 -36.35 21.81 -9.39
N PRO A 152 -35.51 22.82 -9.66
CA PRO A 152 -34.08 22.71 -9.48
C PRO A 152 -33.71 22.32 -8.03
N LEU A 153 -32.91 21.25 -7.90
CA LEU A 153 -32.28 20.83 -6.65
C LEU A 153 -30.88 21.42 -6.56
N GLY A 154 -30.51 21.96 -5.40
CA GLY A 154 -29.14 22.42 -5.16
C GLY A 154 -28.12 21.28 -5.27
N VAL A 155 -26.87 21.62 -5.56
CA VAL A 155 -25.80 20.63 -5.75
C VAL A 155 -25.60 19.79 -4.48
N TYR A 156 -25.72 20.42 -3.31
CA TYR A 156 -25.71 19.75 -2.02
C TYR A 156 -26.73 18.60 -1.94
N ASP A 157 -27.99 18.87 -2.30
CA ASP A 157 -29.07 17.88 -2.20
C ASP A 157 -28.89 16.74 -3.21
N MET A 158 -28.43 17.07 -4.42
CA MET A 158 -28.11 16.06 -5.43
C MET A 158 -27.02 15.12 -4.92
N LEU A 159 -25.90 15.67 -4.41
CA LEU A 159 -24.80 14.87 -3.86
C LEU A 159 -25.25 14.03 -2.65
N ARG A 160 -26.02 14.62 -1.74
CA ARG A 160 -26.54 13.93 -0.54
C ARG A 160 -27.41 12.73 -0.90
N ARG A 161 -28.24 12.84 -1.94
CA ARG A 161 -29.12 11.74 -2.40
C ARG A 161 -28.34 10.61 -3.06
N GLN A 162 -27.25 10.93 -3.77
CA GLN A 162 -26.45 9.92 -4.46
C GLN A 162 -25.40 9.22 -3.57
N LEU A 163 -25.21 9.71 -2.34
CA LEU A 163 -24.20 9.23 -1.38
C LEU A 163 -24.22 7.71 -1.16
N HIS A 164 -25.41 7.11 -1.00
CA HIS A 164 -25.56 5.67 -0.79
C HIS A 164 -25.33 4.83 -2.05
N ARG A 165 -25.47 5.44 -3.24
CA ARG A 165 -25.32 4.75 -4.53
C ARG A 165 -23.86 4.63 -4.97
N VAL A 166 -22.96 5.34 -4.29
CA VAL A 166 -21.53 5.39 -4.64
C VAL A 166 -20.66 5.09 -3.41
N PRO A 167 -20.63 3.83 -2.94
CA PRO A 167 -20.00 3.47 -1.66
C PRO A 167 -18.50 3.76 -1.61
N VAL A 168 -17.80 3.66 -2.75
CA VAL A 168 -16.35 3.94 -2.85
C VAL A 168 -16.05 5.43 -2.60
N LEU A 169 -16.93 6.33 -3.04
CA LEU A 169 -16.76 7.78 -2.87
C LEU A 169 -17.40 8.30 -1.59
N ARG A 170 -18.25 7.52 -0.94
CA ARG A 170 -18.99 7.88 0.27
C ARG A 170 -18.15 8.61 1.32
N PRO A 171 -16.99 8.11 1.79
CA PRO A 171 -16.22 8.80 2.84
C PRO A 171 -15.62 10.13 2.38
N PHE A 172 -15.48 10.35 1.07
CA PHE A 172 -15.02 11.61 0.50
C PHE A 172 -16.19 12.59 0.36
N LEU A 173 -17.35 12.10 -0.10
CA LEU A 173 -18.57 12.89 -0.21
C LEU A 173 -19.12 13.29 1.16
N GLU A 174 -19.08 12.43 2.18
CA GLU A 174 -19.53 12.78 3.54
C GLU A 174 -18.69 13.93 4.12
N ARG A 175 -17.37 13.91 3.89
CA ARG A 175 -16.47 15.01 4.31
C ARG A 175 -16.71 16.28 3.50
N CYS A 176 -16.91 16.15 2.19
CA CYS A 176 -17.29 17.28 1.34
C CYS A 176 -18.60 17.94 1.79
N LEU A 177 -19.62 17.13 2.12
CA LEU A 177 -20.91 17.64 2.58
C LEU A 177 -20.86 18.21 4.01
N HIS A 178 -19.92 17.74 4.83
CA HIS A 178 -19.67 18.29 6.16
C HIS A 178 -19.03 19.69 6.06
N ASP A 179 -18.01 19.83 5.21
CA ASP A 179 -17.29 21.10 4.98
C ASP A 179 -18.09 22.10 4.12
N TRP A 180 -19.23 21.67 3.55
CA TRP A 180 -20.03 22.46 2.61
C TRP A 180 -20.59 23.76 3.21
N VAL A 181 -20.87 23.76 4.52
CA VAL A 181 -21.51 24.90 5.20
C VAL A 181 -20.62 26.15 5.20
N ASP A 182 -19.31 25.95 5.26
CA ASP A 182 -18.35 27.05 5.32
C ASP A 182 -18.10 27.64 3.93
N ASP A 183 -17.76 26.78 2.96
CA ASP A 183 -17.45 27.16 1.58
C ASP A 183 -17.66 25.96 0.63
N PRO A 184 -18.76 25.96 -0.16
CA PRO A 184 -19.06 24.89 -1.12
C PRO A 184 -17.97 24.66 -2.16
N ALA A 185 -17.33 25.73 -2.65
CA ALA A 185 -16.32 25.64 -3.69
C ALA A 185 -15.03 25.05 -3.13
N ALA A 186 -14.60 25.51 -1.95
CA ALA A 186 -13.45 24.93 -1.27
C ALA A 186 -13.69 23.47 -0.88
N ALA A 187 -14.91 23.10 -0.46
CA ALA A 187 -15.28 21.72 -0.14
C ALA A 187 -15.18 20.80 -1.37
N LEU A 188 -15.70 21.24 -2.52
CA LEU A 188 -15.60 20.51 -3.79
C LEU A 188 -14.14 20.40 -4.28
N GLN A 189 -13.34 21.45 -4.08
CA GLN A 189 -11.92 21.43 -4.42
C GLN A 189 -11.16 20.42 -3.55
N ARG A 190 -11.35 20.44 -2.23
CA ARG A 190 -10.79 19.44 -1.30
C ARG A 190 -11.22 18.02 -1.68
N PHE A 191 -12.49 17.82 -2.03
CA PHE A 191 -12.98 16.54 -2.53
C PHE A 191 -12.17 16.05 -3.74
N SER A 192 -11.93 16.92 -4.72
CA SER A 192 -11.15 16.55 -5.91
C SER A 192 -9.70 16.18 -5.58
N GLU A 193 -9.07 16.90 -4.65
CA GLU A 193 -7.70 16.66 -4.20
C GLU A 193 -7.56 15.34 -3.43
N GLU A 194 -8.54 15.03 -2.58
CA GLU A 194 -8.53 13.79 -1.80
C GLU A 194 -8.78 12.54 -2.65
N VAL A 195 -9.70 12.64 -3.62
CA VAL A 195 -9.96 11.55 -4.56
C VAL A 195 -8.74 11.36 -5.47
N GLY A 196 -8.12 12.47 -5.90
CA GLY A 196 -6.81 12.52 -6.52
C GLY A 196 -6.79 12.06 -7.98
N THR A 197 -7.92 12.19 -8.69
CA THR A 197 -8.02 11.83 -10.12
C THR A 197 -8.43 13.04 -10.95
N SER A 198 -8.03 13.06 -12.23
CA SER A 198 -8.40 14.15 -13.15
C SER A 198 -9.92 14.25 -13.35
N GLN A 199 -10.62 13.11 -13.32
CA GLN A 199 -12.07 13.06 -13.37
C GLN A 199 -12.72 13.71 -12.14
N ALA A 200 -12.11 13.58 -10.97
CA ALA A 200 -12.60 14.23 -9.75
C ALA A 200 -12.46 15.75 -9.86
N GLN A 201 -11.34 16.24 -10.40
CA GLN A 201 -11.10 17.66 -10.64
C GLN A 201 -12.10 18.24 -11.64
N ALA A 202 -12.30 17.56 -12.77
CA ALA A 202 -13.29 17.96 -13.76
C ALA A 202 -14.72 17.97 -13.18
N LEU A 203 -15.08 16.93 -12.40
CA LEU A 203 -16.38 16.86 -11.74
C LEU A 203 -16.57 17.98 -10.72
N ALA A 204 -15.58 18.23 -9.87
CA ALA A 204 -15.64 19.31 -8.89
C ALA A 204 -15.80 20.67 -9.57
N HIS A 205 -15.02 20.96 -10.62
CA HIS A 205 -15.16 22.20 -11.37
C HIS A 205 -16.55 22.37 -11.98
N MET A 206 -17.13 21.33 -12.58
CA MET A 206 -18.50 21.38 -13.09
C MET A 206 -19.50 21.66 -11.95
N LEU A 207 -19.35 21.01 -10.79
CA LEU A 207 -20.27 21.21 -9.68
C LEU A 207 -20.16 22.61 -9.06
N ILE A 208 -18.96 23.21 -9.05
CA ILE A 208 -18.75 24.60 -8.65
C ILE A 208 -19.46 25.54 -9.63
N GLU A 209 -19.26 25.34 -10.93
CA GLU A 209 -19.92 26.13 -11.98
C GLU A 209 -21.45 26.06 -11.87
N ILE A 210 -21.99 24.89 -11.52
CA ILE A 210 -23.43 24.69 -11.32
C ILE A 210 -23.94 25.39 -10.06
N GLU A 211 -23.15 25.38 -8.99
CA GLU A 211 -23.51 26.06 -7.74
C GLU A 211 -23.49 27.59 -7.93
N GLU A 212 -22.49 28.12 -8.66
CA GLU A 212 -22.33 29.56 -8.92
C GLU A 212 -23.33 30.09 -9.95
N ALA A 213 -23.49 29.40 -11.09
CA ALA A 213 -24.40 29.82 -12.17
C ALA A 213 -25.87 29.43 -11.90
N GLY A 214 -26.09 28.57 -10.91
CA GLY A 214 -27.39 28.04 -10.54
C GLY A 214 -27.79 26.80 -11.33
N VAL A 215 -28.69 26.03 -10.71
CA VAL A 215 -29.12 24.69 -11.15
C VAL A 215 -29.75 24.68 -12.56
N ALA A 216 -30.25 25.81 -13.05
CA ALA A 216 -30.79 25.92 -14.41
C ALA A 216 -29.74 25.58 -15.48
N VAL A 217 -28.46 25.85 -15.20
CA VAL A 217 -27.32 25.57 -16.09
C VAL A 217 -26.74 24.16 -15.89
N ALA A 218 -27.18 23.45 -14.83
CA ALA A 218 -26.70 22.12 -14.47
C ALA A 218 -26.77 21.11 -15.61
N LEU A 219 -27.90 21.09 -16.31
CA LEU A 219 -28.11 20.13 -17.39
C LEU A 219 -27.14 20.39 -18.55
N ASP A 220 -26.92 21.65 -18.91
CA ASP A 220 -26.08 22.03 -20.04
C ASP A 220 -24.61 21.72 -19.73
N VAL A 221 -24.09 22.19 -18.58
CA VAL A 221 -22.72 21.93 -18.11
C VAL A 221 -22.43 20.44 -18.05
N LEU A 222 -23.36 19.65 -17.49
CA LEU A 222 -23.18 18.20 -17.41
C LEU A 222 -23.24 17.57 -18.81
N GLN A 223 -24.17 17.94 -19.68
CA GLN A 223 -24.28 17.37 -21.03
C GLN A 223 -23.08 17.69 -21.92
N THR A 224 -22.58 18.93 -21.91
CA THR A 224 -21.41 19.34 -22.72
C THR A 224 -20.17 18.51 -22.37
N ASN A 225 -20.00 18.14 -21.11
CA ASN A 225 -18.82 17.41 -20.64
C ASN A 225 -18.97 15.87 -20.66
N LEU A 226 -20.14 15.35 -21.06
CA LEU A 226 -20.41 13.90 -21.14
C LEU A 226 -19.41 13.16 -22.03
N GLU A 227 -19.11 13.73 -23.20
CA GLU A 227 -18.23 13.09 -24.17
C GLU A 227 -16.77 13.02 -23.69
N ARG A 228 -16.33 14.02 -22.90
CA ARG A 228 -15.00 13.99 -22.25
C ARG A 228 -14.90 12.84 -21.25
N PHE A 229 -15.90 12.68 -20.37
CA PHE A 229 -15.93 11.58 -19.41
C PHE A 229 -16.03 10.20 -20.08
N ARG A 230 -16.73 10.09 -21.21
CA ARG A 230 -16.77 8.85 -22.02
C ARG A 230 -15.42 8.52 -22.65
N ALA A 231 -14.76 9.51 -23.26
CA ALA A 231 -13.45 9.33 -23.87
C ALA A 231 -12.41 8.85 -22.85
N ASP A 232 -12.37 9.48 -21.67
CA ASP A 232 -11.46 9.10 -20.58
C ASP A 232 -11.71 7.67 -20.08
N ARG A 233 -12.98 7.27 -20.00
CA ARG A 233 -13.35 5.89 -19.63
C ARG A 233 -12.87 4.86 -20.63
N ILE A 234 -13.03 5.15 -21.93
CA ILE A 234 -12.56 4.26 -23.00
C ILE A 234 -11.03 4.15 -22.96
N ALA A 235 -10.32 5.26 -22.76
CA ALA A 235 -8.87 5.28 -22.63
C ALA A 235 -8.39 4.46 -21.41
N ALA A 236 -9.00 4.67 -20.24
CA ALA A 236 -8.70 3.94 -19.02
C ALA A 236 -8.98 2.43 -19.15
N PHE A 237 -10.07 2.06 -19.83
CA PHE A 237 -10.42 0.66 -20.10
C PHE A 237 -9.41 -0.02 -21.03
N ARG A 238 -9.00 0.64 -22.12
CA ARG A 238 -7.95 0.13 -23.02
C ARG A 238 -6.62 -0.07 -22.28
N ALA A 239 -6.23 0.89 -21.45
CA ALA A 239 -5.02 0.78 -20.64
C ALA A 239 -5.08 -0.41 -19.66
N HIS A 240 -6.25 -0.71 -19.09
CA HIS A 240 -6.45 -1.85 -18.21
C HIS A 240 -6.32 -3.19 -18.94
N LEU A 241 -6.89 -3.32 -20.14
CA LEU A 241 -6.76 -4.52 -20.97
C LEU A 241 -5.30 -4.80 -21.34
N ASN A 242 -4.55 -3.77 -21.76
CA ASN A 242 -3.12 -3.92 -22.05
C ASN A 242 -2.30 -4.32 -20.81
N THR A 243 -2.68 -3.85 -19.62
CA THR A 243 -1.98 -4.25 -18.38
C THR A 243 -2.26 -5.72 -18.04
N ARG A 244 -3.50 -6.19 -18.24
CA ARG A 244 -3.87 -7.59 -18.02
C ARG A 244 -3.18 -8.54 -18.98
N SER A 245 -3.05 -8.18 -20.26
CA SER A 245 -2.33 -9.02 -21.23
C SER A 245 -0.86 -9.15 -20.84
N ILE A 246 -0.19 -8.06 -20.46
CA ILE A 246 1.21 -8.09 -19.98
C ILE A 246 1.36 -8.99 -18.76
N LEU A 247 0.45 -8.89 -17.78
CA LEU A 247 0.47 -9.74 -16.59
C LEU A 247 0.27 -11.21 -16.93
N ALA A 248 -0.69 -11.53 -17.81
CA ALA A 248 -0.93 -12.89 -18.26
C ALA A 248 0.32 -13.47 -18.94
N THR A 249 0.97 -12.70 -19.82
CA THR A 249 2.22 -13.09 -20.47
C THR A 249 3.37 -13.28 -19.47
N ALA A 250 3.48 -12.43 -18.46
CA ALA A 250 4.50 -12.57 -17.41
C ALA A 250 4.26 -13.84 -16.57
N LEU A 251 3.01 -14.13 -16.21
CA LEU A 251 2.62 -15.33 -15.47
C LEU A 251 2.89 -16.61 -16.26
N THR A 252 2.57 -16.63 -17.56
CA THR A 252 2.87 -17.80 -18.41
C THR A 252 4.38 -18.02 -18.56
N MET A 253 5.17 -16.94 -18.71
CA MET A 253 6.64 -17.04 -18.73
C MET A 253 7.21 -17.59 -17.42
N LEU A 254 6.68 -17.14 -16.27
CA LEU A 254 7.05 -17.68 -14.96
C LEU A 254 6.71 -19.17 -14.81
N GLY A 255 5.52 -19.57 -15.28
CA GLY A 255 5.10 -20.97 -15.29
C GLY A 255 6.04 -21.86 -16.12
N LEU A 256 6.41 -21.40 -17.32
CA LEU A 256 7.39 -22.08 -18.17
C LEU A 256 8.79 -22.14 -17.51
N GLY A 257 9.19 -21.09 -16.80
CA GLY A 257 10.42 -21.07 -16.01
C GLY A 257 10.42 -22.10 -14.87
N ALA A 258 9.32 -22.21 -14.14
CA ALA A 258 9.19 -23.19 -13.06
C ALA A 258 9.23 -24.64 -13.58
N THR A 259 8.48 -24.94 -14.65
CA THR A 259 8.46 -26.29 -15.23
C THR A 259 9.81 -26.69 -15.82
N SER A 260 10.53 -25.76 -16.44
CA SER A 260 11.89 -26.01 -16.94
C SER A 260 12.90 -26.26 -15.82
N PHE A 261 12.79 -25.56 -14.68
CA PHE A 261 13.63 -25.82 -13.51
C PHE A 261 13.37 -27.21 -12.92
N ASP A 262 12.09 -27.59 -12.74
CA ASP A 262 11.73 -28.92 -12.26
C ASP A 262 12.26 -30.02 -13.18
N LEU A 263 12.15 -29.81 -14.50
CA LEU A 263 12.67 -30.75 -15.50
C LEU A 263 14.20 -30.86 -15.43
N MET A 264 14.90 -29.75 -15.22
CA MET A 264 16.35 -29.75 -15.02
C MET A 264 16.77 -30.54 -13.76
N VAL A 265 16.04 -30.39 -12.66
CA VAL A 265 16.30 -31.15 -11.42
C VAL A 265 16.08 -32.66 -11.66
N VAL A 266 15.01 -33.04 -12.35
CA VAL A 266 14.76 -34.44 -12.71
C VAL A 266 15.88 -35.01 -13.57
N ILE A 267 16.34 -34.27 -14.58
CA ILE A 267 17.47 -34.67 -15.43
C ILE A 267 18.74 -34.86 -14.60
N GLN A 268 19.06 -33.93 -13.69
CA GLN A 268 20.24 -34.04 -12.82
C GLN A 268 20.18 -35.28 -11.91
N VAL A 269 19.01 -35.59 -11.36
CA VAL A 269 18.80 -36.79 -10.53
C VAL A 269 19.02 -38.06 -11.36
N TYR A 270 18.44 -38.13 -12.56
CA TYR A 270 18.60 -39.28 -13.45
C TYR A 270 20.04 -39.45 -13.95
N ALA A 271 20.68 -38.37 -14.40
CA ALA A 271 22.07 -38.39 -14.85
C ALA A 271 23.03 -38.76 -13.71
N GLY A 272 22.77 -38.25 -12.50
CA GLY A 272 23.53 -38.62 -11.30
C GLY A 272 23.37 -40.09 -10.92
N ALA A 273 22.18 -40.66 -11.07
CA ALA A 273 21.93 -42.09 -10.84
C ALA A 273 22.63 -42.96 -11.89
N LEU A 274 22.58 -42.57 -13.16
CA LEU A 274 23.26 -43.25 -14.27
C LEU A 274 24.78 -43.27 -14.11
N MET A 275 25.40 -42.14 -13.73
CA MET A 275 26.84 -42.08 -13.50
C MET A 275 27.30 -42.93 -12.29
N ARG A 276 26.47 -43.05 -11.24
CA ARG A 276 26.78 -43.96 -10.13
C ARG A 276 26.66 -45.43 -10.54
N ALA A 277 25.69 -45.77 -11.39
CA ALA A 277 25.54 -47.11 -11.93
C ALA A 277 26.69 -47.51 -12.85
N SER A 278 27.25 -46.56 -13.63
CA SER A 278 28.39 -46.83 -14.53
C SER A 278 29.76 -46.86 -13.83
N ALA A 279 29.90 -46.28 -12.63
CA ALA A 279 31.16 -46.25 -11.88
C ALA A 279 31.29 -47.37 -10.83
N GLY A 280 30.22 -48.13 -10.58
CA GLY A 280 30.17 -49.21 -9.59
C GLY A 280 30.18 -50.64 -10.18
N GLY A 281 30.48 -50.79 -11.47
CA GLY A 281 30.74 -52.06 -12.14
C GLY A 281 32.14 -52.07 -12.73
#